data_AF-A0A529ZBN3-F1
#
_entry.id   AF-A0A529ZBN3-F1
#
_cell.length_a   1.000
_cell.length_b   1.000
_cell.length_c   1.000
_cell.angle_alpha   90.00
_cell.angle_beta   90.00
_cell.angle_gamma   90.00
#
_symmetry.space_group_name_H-M   'P 1'
#
loop_
_entity.id
_entity.type
_entity.pdbx_description
1 polymer ?
#
loop_
_entity_poly.entity_id
_entity_poly.type
_entity_poly.pdbx_seq_one_letter_code
_entity_poly.pdbx_strand_id
1 'polypeptide(L)' 'IGLADDIARSMSAISARVAVVPGRNVIGIELPNETRETVYFRELIGSAGFRNTSCKLALGLGKTIGGEPVIAE' A
#
# COMPACT_ATOMS: atom_id res chain seq x y z
N ILE A 1 9.60 -18.06 6.15
CA ILE A 1 8.14 -18.27 6.35
C ILE A 1 7.77 -18.38 7.84
N GLY A 2 8.69 -18.60 8.80
CA GLY A 2 8.35 -18.60 10.24
C GLY A 2 8.31 -17.25 10.96
N LEU A 3 9.15 -16.27 10.57
CA LEU A 3 9.33 -15.04 11.37
C LEU A 3 8.16 -14.05 11.29
N ALA A 4 7.41 -14.04 10.18
CA ALA A 4 6.32 -13.07 10.00
C ALA A 4 5.21 -13.25 11.06
N ASP A 5 4.85 -14.50 11.36
CA ASP A 5 3.82 -14.82 12.36
C ASP A 5 4.29 -14.46 13.78
N ASP A 6 5.57 -14.71 14.09
CA ASP A 6 6.15 -14.33 15.38
C ASP A 6 6.24 -12.81 15.57
N ILE A 7 6.55 -12.06 14.50
CA ILE A 7 6.52 -10.59 14.51
C ILE A 7 5.09 -10.11 14.74
N ALA A 8 4.12 -10.62 13.96
CA ALA A 8 2.71 -10.24 14.10
C ALA A 8 2.22 -10.47 15.53
N ARG A 9 2.50 -11.66 16.09
CA ARG A 9 2.18 -12.03 17.47
C ARG A 9 2.86 -11.12 18.50
N SER A 10 4.15 -10.82 18.32
CA SER A 10 4.91 -9.98 19.27
C SER A 10 4.47 -8.51 19.22
N MET A 11 3.96 -8.05 18.08
CA MET A 11 3.47 -6.68 17.88
C MET A 11 1.96 -6.54 18.11
N SER A 12 1.28 -7.60 18.56
CA SER A 12 -0.20 -7.63 18.69
C SER A 12 -0.94 -7.24 17.41
N ALA A 13 -0.34 -7.53 16.25
CA ALA A 13 -0.89 -7.24 14.94
C ALA A 13 -1.57 -8.49 14.36
N ILE A 14 -2.59 -8.28 13.54
CA ILE A 14 -3.32 -9.36 12.85
C ILE A 14 -2.39 -10.13 11.90
N SER A 15 -1.45 -9.43 11.27
CA SER A 15 -0.49 -10.01 10.33
C SER A 15 0.72 -9.09 10.20
N ALA A 16 1.81 -9.64 9.65
CA ALA A 16 2.98 -8.87 9.23
C ALA A 16 3.39 -9.33 7.83
N ARG A 17 3.72 -8.38 6.95
CA ARG A 17 4.33 -8.69 5.64
C ARG A 17 5.81 -8.33 5.69
N VAL A 18 6.65 -9.31 5.41
CA VAL A 18 8.11 -9.18 5.45
C VAL A 18 8.67 -9.35 4.05
N ALA A 19 9.40 -8.36 3.56
CA ALA A 19 9.99 -8.38 2.22
C ALA A 19 11.36 -7.68 2.20
N VAL A 20 12.20 -8.05 1.24
CA VAL A 20 13.45 -7.31 0.97
C VAL A 20 13.13 -6.02 0.22
N VAL A 21 13.78 -4.91 0.58
CA VAL A 21 13.61 -3.63 -0.13
C VAL A 21 14.62 -3.58 -1.29
N PRO A 22 14.16 -3.52 -2.56
CA PRO A 22 15.07 -3.49 -3.71
C PRO A 22 16.05 -2.31 -3.62
N GLY A 23 17.33 -2.57 -3.85
CA GLY A 23 18.38 -1.55 -3.84
C GLY A 23 18.81 -1.04 -2.46
N ARG A 24 18.33 -1.63 -1.36
CA ARG A 24 18.75 -1.29 0.01
C ARG A 24 19.05 -2.53 0.81
N ASN A 25 20.08 -2.49 1.67
CA ASN A 25 20.39 -3.56 2.60
C ASN A 25 19.51 -3.49 3.86
N VAL A 26 18.20 -3.52 3.69
CA VAL A 26 17.20 -3.45 4.77
C VAL A 26 16.04 -4.41 4.51
N ILE A 27 15.39 -4.87 5.58
CA ILE A 27 14.17 -5.66 5.52
C ILE A 27 12.98 -4.73 5.77
N GLY A 28 12.02 -4.73 4.84
CA GLY A 28 10.73 -4.06 5.00
C GLY A 28 9.79 -4.93 5.83
N ILE A 29 9.20 -4.34 6.87
CA ILE A 29 8.18 -4.97 7.72
C ILE A 29 6.95 -4.06 7.68
N GLU A 30 5.87 -4.56 7.08
CA GLU A 30 4.61 -3.85 6.98
C GLU A 30 3.62 -4.46 7.98
N LEU A 31 3.07 -3.61 8.85
CA LEU A 31 2.07 -3.96 9.87
C LEU A 31 0.79 -3.16 9.58
N PRO A 32 -0.41 -3.74 9.80
CA PRO A 32 -1.64 -2.99 9.72
C PRO A 32 -1.67 -1.88 10.76
N ASN A 33 -2.10 -0.67 10.36
CA ASN A 33 -2.42 0.39 11.31
C ASN A 33 -3.58 -0.04 12.23
N GLU A 34 -3.55 0.41 13.49
CA GLU A 34 -4.63 0.16 14.46
C GLU A 34 -5.98 0.67 13.94
N THR A 35 -5.97 1.88 13.38
CA THR A 35 -7.12 2.47 12.68
C THR A 35 -6.82 2.50 11.19
N ARG A 36 -7.58 1.73 10.40
CA ARG A 36 -7.45 1.71 8.95
C ARG A 36 -8.30 2.81 8.34
N GLU A 37 -7.68 3.64 7.51
CA GLU A 37 -8.37 4.68 6.76
C GLU A 37 -8.94 4.09 5.46
N THR A 38 -10.19 4.44 5.16
CA THR A 38 -10.84 4.02 3.91
C THR A 38 -10.36 4.90 2.76
N VAL A 39 -9.84 4.27 1.71
CA VAL A 39 -9.51 4.95 0.46
C VAL A 39 -10.78 5.08 -0.38
N TYR A 40 -11.27 6.31 -0.54
CA TYR A 40 -12.48 6.57 -1.31
C TYR A 40 -12.17 6.70 -2.80
N PHE A 41 -13.01 6.08 -3.63
CA PHE A 41 -12.85 6.17 -5.09
C PHE A 41 -12.88 7.62 -5.61
N ARG A 42 -13.72 8.47 -5.01
CA ARG A 42 -13.80 9.91 -5.35
C ARG A 42 -12.45 10.63 -5.21
N GLU A 43 -11.65 10.23 -4.23
CA GLU A 43 -10.32 10.80 -4.02
C GLU A 43 -9.36 10.42 -5.15
N LEU A 44 -9.42 9.16 -5.58
CA LEU A 44 -8.57 8.64 -6.67
C LEU A 44 -8.86 9.35 -8.00
N ILE A 45 -10.13 9.48 -8.38
CA ILE A 45 -10.53 10.19 -9.60
C ILE A 45 -10.29 11.71 -9.52
N GLY A 46 -10.26 12.24 -8.30
CA GLY A 46 -9.92 13.64 -8.02
C GLY A 46 -8.43 13.93 -8.11
N SER A 47 -7.57 12.91 -8.05
CA SER A 47 -6.12 13.06 -8.05
C SER A 47 -5.59 13.64 -9.37
N ALA A 48 -4.48 14.38 -9.29
CA ALA A 48 -3.80 14.90 -10.47
C ALA A 48 -3.35 13.77 -11.41
N GLY A 49 -2.92 12.62 -10.86
CA GLY A 49 -2.51 11.45 -11.64
C GLY A 49 -3.64 10.90 -12.51
N PHE A 50 -4.87 10.83 -11.98
CA PHE A 50 -6.02 10.37 -12.77
C PHE A 50 -6.51 11.43 -13.76
N ARG A 51 -6.53 12.71 -13.37
CA ARG A 51 -7.03 13.79 -14.24
C ARG A 51 -6.12 14.12 -15.41
N ASN A 52 -4.81 14.00 -15.22
CA ASN A 52 -3.82 14.37 -16.23
C ASN A 52 -3.34 13.17 -17.05
N THR A 53 -3.94 11.99 -16.87
CA THR A 53 -3.53 10.80 -17.62
C THR A 53 -3.99 10.86 -19.08
N SER A 54 -3.14 10.38 -19.98
CA SER A 54 -3.47 10.19 -21.40
C SER A 54 -4.07 8.82 -21.71
N CYS A 55 -4.24 7.96 -20.69
CA CYS A 55 -4.82 6.62 -20.87
C CYS A 55 -6.28 6.72 -21.31
N LYS A 56 -6.65 5.95 -22.35
CA LYS A 56 -8.04 5.88 -22.84
C LYS A 56 -8.98 5.18 -21.85
N LEU A 57 -8.44 4.30 -21.01
CA LEU A 57 -9.16 3.56 -19.98
C LEU A 57 -8.32 3.53 -18.70
N ALA A 58 -8.25 4.66 -17.99
CA ALA A 58 -7.51 4.72 -16.73
C ALA A 58 -8.24 3.93 -15.62
N LEU A 59 -7.50 3.08 -14.91
CA LEU A 59 -8.00 2.28 -13.78
C LEU A 59 -7.42 2.81 -12.46
N GLY A 60 -8.28 3.26 -11.54
CA GLY A 60 -7.86 3.64 -10.19
C GLY A 60 -7.79 2.42 -9.27
N LEU A 61 -6.58 1.95 -8.95
CA LEU A 61 -6.38 0.73 -8.15
C LEU A 61 -6.46 0.97 -6.64
N GLY A 62 -6.16 2.18 -6.19
CA GLY A 62 -6.08 2.50 -4.77
C GLY A 62 -4.92 3.44 -4.48
N LYS A 63 -4.34 3.28 -3.30
CA LYS A 63 -3.15 4.02 -2.85
C LYS A 63 -2.02 3.06 -2.50
N THR A 64 -0.79 3.53 -2.64
CA THR A 64 0.39 2.83 -2.13
C THR A 64 0.41 2.84 -0.60
N ILE A 65 1.35 2.10 0.02
CA ILE A 65 1.60 2.16 1.47
C ILE A 65 1.95 3.57 1.97
N GLY A 66 2.40 4.47 1.09
CA GLY A 66 2.67 5.88 1.39
C GLY A 66 1.47 6.81 1.18
N GLY A 67 0.32 6.30 0.74
CA GLY A 67 -0.87 7.10 0.48
C GLY A 67 -0.97 7.67 -0.94
N GLU A 68 0.07 7.51 -1.76
CA GLU A 68 0.07 8.02 -3.14
C GLU A 68 -0.91 7.24 -4.03
N PRO A 69 -1.73 7.91 -4.86
CA PRO A 69 -2.71 7.26 -5.73
C PRO A 69 -2.02 6.42 -6.82
N VAL A 70 -2.56 5.23 -7.07
CA VAL A 70 -2.07 4.31 -8.10
C VAL A 70 -3.08 4.22 -9.23
N ILE A 71 -2.69 4.72 -10.40
CA ILE A 71 -3.46 4.66 -11.64
C ILE A 71 -2.76 3.73 -12.62
N ALA A 72 -3.52 2.82 -13.23
CA ALA A 72 -3.06 1.90 -14.26
C ALA A 72 -3.78 2.15 -15.60
N GLU A 73 -3.24 1.56 -16.66
CA GLU A 73 -3.82 1.47 -18.02
C GLU A 73 -4.58 0.16 -18.19
#